data_AF-A0A0C1UG80-F1
#
_entry.id   AF-A0A0C1UG80-F1
#
_cell.length_a   1.000
_cell.length_b   1.000
_cell.length_c   1.000
_cell.angle_alpha   90.00
_cell.angle_beta   90.00
_cell.angle_gamma   90.00
#
_symmetry.space_group_name_H-M   'P 1'
#
loop_
_entity.id
_entity.type
_entity.pdbx_description
1 polymer ?
#
loop_
_entity_poly.entity_id
_entity_poly.type
_entity_poly.pdbx_seq_one_letter_code
_entity_poly.pdbx_strand_id
1 'polypeptide(L)'
;MMLRASSSANDLELDLSMVRGEANESAAVQHARALANLVDSSIEDLEALPAARAALVEVTDKETMIDACAVVANFEMMTRIADGTGTRHPPERLDAIGDLSPSLGLDQFTSARI
;
A
#
# COMPACT_ATOMS: atom_id res chain seq x y z
N MET A 1 -5.17 0.08 11.94
CA MET A 1 -5.27 -0.09 10.47
C MET A 1 -6.62 -0.70 10.13
N MET A 2 -7.30 -0.21 9.08
CA MET A 2 -8.56 -0.80 8.59
C MET A 2 -8.38 -2.24 8.11
N LEU A 3 -7.17 -2.59 7.62
CA LEU A 3 -6.82 -3.93 7.16
C LEU A 3 -6.94 -4.99 8.26
N ARG A 4 -6.46 -4.74 9.49
CA ARG A 4 -6.60 -5.69 10.61
C ARG A 4 -8.04 -5.83 11.07
N ALA A 5 -8.75 -4.71 11.25
CA ALA A 5 -10.15 -4.75 11.66
C ALA A 5 -11.02 -5.49 10.65
N SER A 6 -10.73 -5.32 9.35
CA SER A 6 -11.34 -6.08 8.26
C SER A 6 -10.91 -7.56 8.30
N SER A 7 -9.64 -7.88 8.48
CA SER A 7 -9.15 -9.27 8.57
C SER A 7 -9.71 -10.02 9.78
N SER A 8 -9.74 -9.39 10.96
CA SER A 8 -10.31 -9.99 12.17
C SER A 8 -11.83 -10.16 12.09
N ALA A 9 -12.52 -9.28 11.37
CA ALA A 9 -13.96 -9.40 11.16
C ALA A 9 -14.32 -10.49 10.13
N ASN A 10 -13.35 -10.93 9.32
CA ASN A 10 -13.55 -11.89 8.24
C ASN A 10 -12.73 -13.19 8.39
N ASP A 11 -12.09 -13.43 9.55
CA ASP A 11 -11.18 -14.57 9.81
C ASP A 11 -10.12 -14.78 8.70
N LEU A 12 -9.52 -13.68 8.23
CA LEU A 12 -8.52 -13.70 7.17
C LEU A 12 -7.11 -13.64 7.76
N GLU A 13 -6.27 -14.62 7.43
CA GLU A 13 -4.82 -14.55 7.67
C GLU A 13 -4.20 -13.58 6.63
N LEU A 14 -3.54 -12.53 7.12
CA LEU A 14 -2.96 -11.49 6.26
C LEU A 14 -1.52 -11.84 5.91
N ASP A 15 -1.27 -12.08 4.61
CA ASP A 15 0.08 -12.07 4.08
C ASP A 15 0.51 -10.61 3.80
N LEU A 16 1.50 -10.14 4.57
CA LEU A 16 2.05 -8.80 4.45
C LEU A 16 3.34 -8.75 3.60
N SER A 17 3.77 -9.88 3.04
CA SER A 17 4.97 -9.95 2.18
C SER A 17 4.92 -8.96 1.02
N MET A 18 3.74 -8.78 0.41
CA MET A 18 3.54 -7.79 -0.66
C MET A 18 3.82 -6.35 -0.21
N VAL A 19 3.56 -6.01 1.06
CA VAL A 19 3.83 -4.66 1.60
C VAL A 19 5.34 -4.43 1.77
N ARG A 20 6.14 -5.50 1.83
CA ARG A 20 7.61 -5.43 1.96
C ARG A 20 8.33 -5.37 0.61
N GLY A 21 7.61 -5.20 -0.51
CA GLY A 21 8.21 -5.14 -1.84
C GLY A 21 8.51 -6.49 -2.48
N GLU A 22 8.02 -7.60 -1.90
CA GLU A 22 8.01 -8.90 -2.56
C GLU A 22 6.85 -8.92 -3.56
N ALA A 23 7.08 -8.37 -4.76
CA ALA A 23 6.09 -8.28 -5.83
C ALA A 23 5.73 -9.67 -6.39
N ASN A 24 4.87 -10.38 -5.65
CA ASN A 24 4.32 -11.68 -6.02
C ASN A 24 2.89 -11.50 -6.54
N GLU A 25 2.48 -12.36 -7.47
CA GLU A 25 1.07 -12.44 -7.88
C GLU A 25 0.22 -12.86 -6.67
N SER A 26 -0.87 -12.13 -6.42
CA SER A 26 -1.81 -12.45 -5.34
C SER A 26 -3.04 -13.15 -5.90
N ALA A 27 -3.41 -14.29 -5.34
CA ALA A 27 -4.66 -14.96 -5.70
C ALA A 27 -5.90 -14.13 -5.31
N ALA A 28 -5.76 -13.18 -4.37
CA ALA A 28 -6.84 -12.34 -3.89
C ALA A 28 -7.00 -11.02 -4.66
N VAL A 29 -5.93 -10.54 -5.31
CA VAL A 29 -5.92 -9.26 -6.04
C VAL A 29 -5.51 -9.53 -7.48
N GLN A 30 -6.48 -9.41 -8.40
CA GLN A 30 -6.21 -9.55 -9.82
C GLN A 30 -5.18 -8.51 -10.27
N HIS A 31 -4.18 -8.95 -11.04
CA HIS A 31 -3.10 -8.10 -11.57
C HIS A 31 -2.29 -7.37 -10.48
N ALA A 32 -2.18 -7.96 -9.27
CA ALA A 32 -1.50 -7.37 -8.11
C ALA A 32 -0.12 -6.80 -8.45
N ARG A 33 0.68 -7.52 -9.24
CA ARG A 33 2.01 -7.09 -9.66
C ARG A 33 1.98 -5.84 -10.55
N ALA A 34 1.06 -5.76 -11.51
CA ALA A 34 0.94 -4.60 -12.39
C ALA A 34 0.45 -3.36 -11.62
N LEU A 35 -0.45 -3.57 -10.65
CA LEU A 35 -0.92 -2.52 -9.74
C LEU A 35 0.18 -2.03 -8.80
N ALA A 36 0.97 -2.94 -8.21
CA ALA A 36 2.11 -2.59 -7.35
C ALA A 36 3.16 -1.80 -8.14
N ASN A 37 3.54 -2.26 -9.33
CA ASN A 37 4.48 -1.54 -10.20
C ASN A 37 3.99 -0.13 -10.55
N LEU A 38 2.67 0.06 -10.78
CA LEU A 38 2.11 1.39 -11.01
C LEU A 38 2.31 2.31 -9.80
N VAL A 39 2.06 1.80 -8.58
CA VAL A 39 2.26 2.53 -7.32
C VAL A 39 3.74 2.89 -7.16
N ASP A 40 4.63 1.91 -7.27
CA ASP A 40 6.08 2.09 -7.06
C ASP A 40 6.64 3.12 -8.05
N SER A 41 6.35 3.00 -9.35
CA SER A 41 6.77 3.99 -10.34
C SER A 41 6.14 5.38 -10.11
N SER A 42 4.96 5.47 -9.51
CA SER A 42 4.33 6.78 -9.25
C SER A 42 4.98 7.55 -8.11
N ILE A 43 5.74 6.88 -7.25
CA ILE A 43 6.37 7.45 -6.05
C ILE A 43 7.89 7.53 -6.21
N GLU A 44 8.52 6.46 -6.71
CA GLU A 44 9.97 6.29 -6.69
C GLU A 44 10.65 6.51 -8.05
N ASP A 45 9.97 6.22 -9.16
CA ASP A 45 10.55 6.28 -10.52
C ASP A 45 9.53 6.77 -11.56
N LEU A 46 9.43 8.10 -11.67
CA LEU A 46 8.54 8.75 -12.63
C LEU A 46 8.94 8.52 -14.10
N GLU A 47 10.19 8.14 -14.39
CA GLU A 47 10.62 7.79 -15.74
C GLU A 47 10.05 6.44 -16.17
N ALA A 48 9.89 5.50 -15.24
CA ALA A 48 9.25 4.20 -15.47
C ALA A 48 7.72 4.26 -15.54
N LEU A 49 7.10 5.32 -15.01
CA LEU A 49 5.64 5.43 -14.88
C LEU A 49 4.84 5.30 -16.20
N PRO A 50 5.28 5.84 -17.37
CA PRO A 50 4.62 5.57 -18.64
C PRO A 50 4.58 4.08 -19.00
N ALA A 51 5.66 3.34 -18.74
CA ALA A 51 5.74 1.91 -18.99
C ALA A 51 4.82 1.12 -18.04
N ALA A 52 4.78 1.50 -16.76
CA ALA A 52 3.87 0.87 -15.79
C ALA A 52 2.39 1.06 -16.17
N ARG A 53 2.00 2.26 -16.63
CA ARG A 53 0.64 2.52 -17.15
C ARG A 53 0.32 1.66 -18.36
N ALA A 54 1.25 1.54 -19.31
CA ALA A 54 1.06 0.71 -20.50
C ALA A 54 0.87 -0.77 -20.12
N ALA A 55 1.72 -1.29 -19.24
CA ALA A 55 1.63 -2.67 -18.76
C ALA A 55 0.31 -2.97 -18.03
N LEU A 56 -0.22 -2.03 -17.25
CA LEU A 56 -1.51 -2.20 -16.60
C LEU A 56 -2.66 -2.24 -17.61
N VAL A 57 -2.63 -1.38 -18.63
CA VAL A 57 -3.63 -1.37 -19.71
C VAL A 57 -3.60 -2.68 -20.51
N GLU A 58 -2.42 -3.27 -20.74
CA GLU A 58 -2.29 -4.55 -21.46
C GLU A 58 -2.98 -5.72 -20.75
N VAL A 59 -3.00 -5.71 -19.41
CA VAL A 59 -3.59 -6.80 -18.61
C VAL A 59 -5.01 -6.49 -18.13
N THR A 60 -5.45 -5.23 -18.24
CA THR A 60 -6.80 -4.78 -17.92
C THR A 60 -7.39 -3.99 -19.10
N ASP A 61 -7.52 -2.67 -18.96
CA ASP A 61 -7.94 -1.71 -19.97
C ASP A 61 -7.57 -0.27 -19.52
N LYS A 62 -7.92 0.71 -20.35
CA LYS A 62 -7.62 2.13 -20.08
C LYS A 62 -8.45 2.71 -18.92
N GLU A 63 -9.69 2.29 -18.74
CA GLU A 63 -10.57 2.81 -17.69
C GLU A 63 -10.07 2.35 -16.32
N THR A 64 -9.73 1.08 -16.20
CA THR A 64 -9.13 0.47 -15.01
C THR A 64 -7.81 1.15 -14.63
N MET A 65 -6.95 1.46 -15.61
CA MET A 65 -5.71 2.20 -15.35
C MET A 65 -5.97 3.62 -14.80
N ILE A 66 -6.99 4.31 -15.32
CA ILE A 66 -7.38 5.64 -14.83
C ILE A 66 -7.90 5.55 -13.39
N ASP A 67 -8.75 4.57 -13.10
CA ASP A 67 -9.27 4.36 -11.74
C ASP A 67 -8.14 4.02 -10.76
N ALA A 68 -7.19 3.16 -11.15
CA ALA A 68 -6.02 2.87 -10.34
C ALA A 68 -5.17 4.13 -10.06
N CYS A 69 -4.95 4.97 -11.08
CA CYS A 69 -4.27 6.26 -10.91
C CYS A 69 -5.04 7.21 -9.97
N ALA A 70 -6.37 7.21 -10.02
CA ALA A 70 -7.20 8.01 -9.13
C ALA A 70 -7.07 7.57 -7.67
N VAL A 71 -6.99 6.25 -7.43
CA VAL A 71 -6.73 5.70 -6.10
C VAL A 71 -5.36 6.15 -5.59
N VAL A 72 -4.30 6.00 -6.40
CA VAL A 72 -2.95 6.48 -6.05
C VAL A 72 -2.97 7.96 -5.67
N ALA A 73 -3.58 8.81 -6.51
CA ALA A 73 -3.65 10.25 -6.26
C ALA A 73 -4.41 10.58 -4.96
N ASN A 74 -5.50 9.88 -4.66
CA ASN A 74 -6.27 10.07 -3.45
C ASN A 74 -5.45 9.73 -2.18
N PHE A 75 -4.77 8.57 -2.18
CA PHE A 75 -3.96 8.16 -1.04
C PHE A 75 -2.75 9.07 -0.85
N GLU A 76 -2.13 9.53 -1.93
CA GLU A 76 -0.98 10.41 -1.81
C GLU A 76 -1.38 11.83 -1.31
N MET A 77 -2.55 12.32 -1.73
CA MET A 77 -3.11 13.55 -1.17
C MET A 77 -3.37 13.40 0.35
N MET A 78 -3.96 12.29 0.78
CA MET A 78 -4.23 12.03 2.19
C MET A 78 -2.92 11.91 3.00
N THR A 79 -1.90 11.26 2.44
CA THR A 79 -0.57 11.10 3.07
C THR A 79 0.08 12.45 3.32
N ARG A 80 0.13 13.32 2.30
CA ARG A 80 0.67 14.68 2.46
C ARG A 80 -0.08 15.51 3.49
N ILE A 81 -1.40 15.39 3.56
CA ILE A 81 -2.19 16.09 4.60
C ILE A 81 -1.85 15.54 5.99
N ALA A 82 -1.79 14.22 6.15
CA ALA A 82 -1.50 13.60 7.43
C ALA A 82 -0.11 14.01 7.94
N ASP A 83 0.90 13.96 7.07
CA ASP A 83 2.28 14.34 7.37
C ASP A 83 2.39 15.84 7.67
N GLY A 84 1.79 16.69 6.84
CA GLY A 84 1.84 18.14 6.99
C GLY A 84 1.12 18.67 8.24
N THR A 85 0.17 17.91 8.76
CA THR A 85 -0.61 18.30 9.96
C THR A 85 -0.18 17.57 11.24
N GLY A 86 0.71 16.56 11.13
CA GLY A 86 1.02 15.68 12.24
C GLY A 86 -0.21 14.90 12.73
N THR A 87 -1.07 14.45 11.82
CA THR A 87 -2.31 13.75 12.16
C THR A 87 -2.01 12.53 13.01
N ARG A 88 -2.51 12.54 14.26
CA ARG A 88 -2.24 11.47 15.22
C ARG A 88 -3.11 10.24 14.96
N HIS A 89 -2.56 9.08 15.22
CA HIS A 89 -3.37 7.88 15.33
C HIS A 89 -4.29 7.94 16.56
N PRO A 90 -5.54 7.46 16.44
CA PRO A 90 -6.43 7.33 17.58
C PRO A 90 -5.84 6.39 18.65
N PRO A 91 -5.95 6.69 19.95
CA PRO A 91 -5.33 5.92 21.03
C PRO A 91 -5.71 4.42 20.98
N GLU A 92 -6.97 4.12 20.72
CA GLU A 92 -7.52 2.76 20.60
C GLU A 92 -6.91 1.94 19.45
N ARG A 93 -6.11 2.57 18.59
CA ARG A 93 -5.48 1.96 17.43
C ARG A 93 -3.98 1.71 17.64
N LEU A 94 -3.38 2.25 18.69
CA LEU A 94 -1.93 2.18 18.92
C LEU A 94 -1.47 0.75 19.22
N ASP A 95 -2.19 0.03 20.08
CA ASP A 95 -1.88 -1.37 20.41
C ASP A 95 -1.89 -2.26 19.15
N ALA A 96 -2.93 -2.07 18.32
CA ALA A 96 -3.07 -2.77 17.04
C ALA A 96 -1.98 -2.44 16.01
N ILE A 97 -1.31 -1.29 16.12
CA ILE A 97 -0.17 -0.93 15.27
C ILE A 97 1.09 -1.59 15.83
N GLY A 98 1.28 -1.59 17.14
CA GLY A 98 2.39 -2.26 17.81
C GLY A 98 2.53 -3.73 17.43
N ASP A 99 1.43 -4.46 17.39
CA ASP A 99 1.42 -5.90 17.07
C ASP A 99 1.78 -6.21 15.61
N LEU A 100 1.51 -5.27 14.69
CA LEU A 100 1.77 -5.41 13.24
C LEU A 100 3.15 -4.90 12.83
N SER A 101 3.78 -4.05 13.65
CA SER A 101 5.10 -3.48 13.35
C SER A 101 6.17 -4.53 13.07
N PRO A 102 6.31 -5.64 13.84
CA PRO A 102 7.32 -6.65 13.58
C PRO A 102 7.12 -7.41 12.26
N SER A 103 5.87 -7.72 11.89
CA SER A 103 5.59 -8.46 10.64
C SER A 103 5.84 -7.60 9.39
N LEU A 104 5.71 -6.28 9.54
CA LEU A 104 6.08 -5.28 8.54
C LEU A 104 7.57 -4.91 8.57
N GLY A 105 8.35 -5.44 9.51
CA GLY A 105 9.77 -5.12 9.68
C GLY A 105 10.03 -3.68 10.14
N LEU A 106 9.04 -3.01 10.73
CA LEU A 106 9.18 -1.60 11.11
C LEU A 106 10.12 -1.38 12.31
N ASP A 107 10.40 -2.44 13.08
CA ASP A 107 11.39 -2.48 14.16
C ASP A 107 12.85 -2.35 13.65
N GLN A 108 13.06 -2.48 12.34
CA GLN A 108 14.37 -2.26 11.72
C GLN A 108 14.76 -0.77 11.61
N PHE A 109 13.77 0.14 11.65
CA PHE A 109 14.03 1.57 11.54
C PHE A 109 14.55 2.14 12.86
N THR A 110 15.53 3.05 12.77
CA THR A 110 16.15 3.67 13.95
C THR A 110 15.13 4.33 14.87
N SER A 111 14.10 4.98 14.32
CA SER A 111 13.02 5.64 15.06
C SER A 111 12.20 4.71 15.95
N ALA A 112 12.19 3.40 15.68
CA ALA A 112 11.50 2.41 16.50
C ALA A 112 12.33 1.94 17.71
N ARG A 113 13.61 2.35 17.81
CA ARG A 113 14.57 1.91 18.83
C ARG A 113 14.99 3.03 19.79
N ILE A 114 14.42 4.23 19.65
CA ILE A 114 14.73 5.42 20.47
C ILE A 114 13.59 5.69 21.44
#